data_AF-A0A960KKP7-F1
#
_entry.id   AF-A0A960KKP7-F1
#
_cell.length_a   1.000
_cell.length_b   1.000
_cell.length_c   1.000
_cell.angle_alpha   90.00
_cell.angle_beta   90.00
_cell.angle_gamma   90.00
#
_symmetry.space_group_name_H-M   'P 1'
#
loop_
_entity.id
_entity.type
_entity.pdbx_description
1 polymer ?
#
loop_
_entity_poly.entity_id
_entity_poly.type
_entity_poly.pdbx_seq_one_letter_code
_entity_poly.pdbx_strand_id
1 'polypeptide(L)'
;MRRKGDTKGFSSIKSSMSSIHQKKSAIHKHSNLGTLMRQNDEVEEILYSYTNVSDLIHDDMDFTVEEFCDWTGADMEDLITDLIKVISKR
;
A
#
# COMPACT_ATOMS: atom_id res chain seq x y z
N MET A 1 31.12 -36.03 23.82
CA MET A 1 31.37 -34.61 23.49
C MET A 1 30.11 -34.00 22.89
N ARG A 2 29.65 -32.85 23.43
CA ARG A 2 28.80 -31.79 22.82
C ARG A 2 27.35 -32.15 22.39
N ARG A 3 26.26 -31.44 22.73
CA ARG A 3 25.95 -30.32 23.66
C ARG A 3 24.43 -30.37 23.98
N LYS A 4 24.08 -29.90 25.18
CA LYS A 4 22.78 -29.37 25.64
C LYS A 4 22.28 -28.31 24.62
N GLY A 5 21.01 -28.12 24.33
CA GLY A 5 19.89 -27.83 25.24
C GLY A 5 19.07 -26.71 24.59
N ASP A 6 17.76 -26.84 24.66
CA ASP A 6 16.77 -25.76 24.67
C ASP A 6 16.88 -24.64 23.61
N THR A 7 16.36 -24.88 22.40
CA THR A 7 15.75 -23.79 21.63
C THR A 7 14.33 -23.57 22.15
N LYS A 8 14.21 -22.80 23.23
CA LYS A 8 12.98 -22.06 23.53
C LYS A 8 12.76 -21.07 22.37
N GLY A 9 12.12 -21.55 21.31
CA GLY A 9 11.60 -20.72 20.24
C GLY A 9 10.56 -19.78 20.85
N PHE A 10 11.00 -18.55 21.11
CA PHE A 10 10.16 -17.51 21.65
C PHE A 10 8.93 -17.31 20.75
N SER A 11 7.78 -17.57 21.36
CA SER A 11 6.48 -16.96 21.10
C SER A 11 6.01 -16.93 19.65
N SER A 12 5.22 -17.95 19.28
CA SER A 12 4.22 -17.95 18.21
C SER A 12 3.11 -16.87 18.39
N ILE A 13 3.47 -15.59 18.56
CA ILE A 13 2.51 -14.47 18.76
C ILE A 13 2.50 -13.53 17.54
N LYS A 14 2.70 -14.03 16.32
CA LYS A 14 2.49 -13.22 15.11
C LYS A 14 1.65 -13.90 14.02
N SER A 15 0.86 -14.91 14.37
CA SER A 15 0.08 -15.65 13.35
C SER A 15 -1.43 -15.64 13.58
N SER A 16 -1.95 -14.65 14.31
CA SER A 16 -3.39 -14.50 14.56
C SER A 16 -3.96 -13.12 14.18
N MET A 17 -3.12 -12.19 13.72
CA MET A 17 -3.55 -10.92 13.12
C MET A 17 -3.47 -10.88 11.59
N SER A 18 -2.99 -11.96 10.97
CA SER A 18 -2.86 -12.09 9.51
C SER A 18 -4.17 -12.49 8.82
N SER A 19 -5.14 -13.07 9.53
CA SER A 19 -6.32 -13.66 8.90
C SER A 19 -7.54 -12.73 8.79
N ILE A 20 -7.60 -11.65 9.57
CA ILE A 20 -8.66 -10.62 9.41
C ILE A 20 -8.27 -9.55 8.37
N HIS A 21 -6.96 -9.43 8.07
CA HIS A 21 -6.45 -8.60 6.98
C HIS A 21 -6.66 -9.20 5.59
N GLN A 22 -7.06 -10.46 5.48
CA GLN A 22 -7.20 -11.16 4.19
C GLN A 22 -8.40 -10.70 3.33
N LYS A 23 -9.18 -9.73 3.79
CA LYS A 23 -10.29 -9.14 3.01
C LYS A 23 -10.29 -7.62 2.91
N LYS A 24 -9.27 -6.91 3.40
CA LYS A 24 -9.20 -5.44 3.30
C LYS A 24 -7.77 -4.97 3.01
N SER A 25 -7.32 -5.21 1.80
CA SER A 25 -6.72 -4.20 0.91
C SER A 25 -6.07 -4.92 -0.27
N ALA A 26 -6.64 -4.79 -1.46
CA ALA A 26 -5.95 -5.17 -2.70
C ALA A 26 -4.84 -4.16 -3.06
N ILE A 27 -4.76 -3.04 -2.33
CA ILE A 27 -3.84 -1.94 -2.58
C ILE A 27 -2.63 -2.08 -1.65
N HIS A 28 -1.45 -2.08 -2.24
CA HIS A 28 -0.17 -2.08 -1.56
C HIS A 28 0.85 -1.31 -2.40
N LYS A 29 2.09 -1.23 -1.93
CA LYS A 29 3.14 -0.41 -2.55
C LYS A 29 3.45 -0.71 -4.03
N HIS A 30 3.17 -1.92 -4.51
CA HIS A 30 3.35 -2.31 -5.91
C HIS A 30 2.05 -2.27 -6.72
N SER A 31 0.96 -1.74 -6.14
CA SER A 31 -0.26 -1.53 -6.88
C SER A 31 -0.06 -0.43 -7.91
N ASN A 32 -0.48 -0.69 -9.13
CA ASN A 32 -0.38 0.21 -10.26
C ASN A 32 -1.44 1.33 -10.14
N LEU A 33 -1.00 2.58 -10.06
CA LEU A 33 -1.88 3.72 -9.84
C LEU A 33 -2.80 3.99 -11.04
N GLY A 34 -2.33 3.84 -12.28
CA GLY A 34 -3.17 4.00 -13.47
C GLY A 34 -4.34 3.01 -13.50
N THR A 35 -4.11 1.77 -13.06
CA THR A 35 -5.17 0.77 -12.91
C THR A 35 -6.18 1.19 -11.83
N LEU A 36 -5.70 1.75 -10.71
CA LEU A 36 -6.59 2.24 -9.64
C LEU A 36 -7.40 3.46 -10.08
N MET A 37 -6.79 4.41 -10.81
CA MET A 37 -7.47 5.57 -11.39
C MET A 37 -8.58 5.14 -12.36
N ARG A 38 -8.33 4.16 -13.24
CA ARG A 38 -9.35 3.62 -14.15
C ARG A 38 -10.50 2.91 -13.43
N GLN A 39 -10.27 2.40 -12.22
CA GLN A 39 -11.29 1.74 -11.42
C GLN A 39 -12.10 2.72 -10.58
N ASN A 40 -11.49 3.84 -10.16
CA ASN A 40 -12.11 4.84 -9.32
C ASN A 40 -11.54 6.24 -9.56
N ASP A 41 -12.37 7.12 -10.13
CA ASP A 41 -12.02 8.50 -10.47
C ASP A 41 -11.56 9.32 -9.24
N GLU A 42 -12.03 8.98 -8.03
CA GLU A 42 -11.59 9.64 -6.79
C GLU A 42 -10.11 9.39 -6.45
N VAL A 43 -9.47 8.38 -7.04
CA VAL A 43 -8.03 8.11 -6.85
C VAL A 43 -7.18 9.25 -7.41
N GLU A 44 -7.60 9.83 -8.53
CA GLU A 44 -6.89 10.96 -9.15
C GLU A 44 -6.81 12.15 -8.19
N GLU A 45 -7.93 12.49 -7.52
CA GLU A 45 -7.98 13.58 -6.54
C GLU A 45 -7.07 13.30 -5.33
N ILE A 46 -7.03 12.05 -4.85
CA ILE A 46 -6.10 11.66 -3.79
C ILE A 46 -4.67 11.89 -4.25
N LEU A 47 -4.27 11.41 -5.42
CA LEU A 47 -2.90 11.58 -5.90
C LEU A 47 -2.53 13.07 -5.99
N TYR A 48 -3.41 13.93 -6.50
CA TYR A 48 -3.17 15.38 -6.56
C TYR A 48 -2.99 16.01 -5.18
N SER A 49 -3.63 15.48 -4.14
CA SER A 49 -3.44 15.99 -2.78
C SER A 49 -2.04 15.67 -2.20
N TYR A 50 -1.37 14.65 -2.71
CA TYR A 50 -0.03 14.21 -2.28
C TYR A 50 1.11 14.76 -3.15
N THR A 51 0.82 15.46 -4.26
CA THR A 51 1.85 16.03 -5.13
C THR A 51 1.47 17.38 -5.69
N ASN A 52 2.45 18.28 -5.77
CA ASN A 52 2.31 19.53 -6.54
C ASN A 52 2.71 19.36 -8.01
N VAL A 53 3.17 18.17 -8.41
CA VAL A 53 3.61 17.85 -9.77
C VAL A 53 2.42 17.27 -10.53
N SER A 54 1.55 18.15 -11.05
CA SER A 54 0.36 17.74 -11.78
C SER A 54 0.69 16.90 -13.03
N ASP A 55 1.84 17.16 -13.65
CA ASP A 55 2.29 16.43 -14.84
C ASP A 55 2.56 14.95 -14.57
N LEU A 56 2.69 14.55 -13.29
CA LEU A 56 2.91 13.15 -12.90
C LEU A 56 1.61 12.34 -12.89
N ILE A 57 0.46 12.99 -12.79
CA ILE A 57 -0.84 12.32 -12.65
C ILE A 57 -1.54 12.36 -14.00
N HIS A 58 -1.61 11.19 -14.62
CA HIS A 58 -2.25 10.98 -15.90
C HIS A 58 -2.84 9.58 -15.92
N ASP A 59 -3.93 9.43 -16.66
CA ASP A 59 -4.71 8.20 -16.85
C ASP A 59 -3.91 7.02 -17.45
N ASP A 60 -2.78 7.32 -18.08
CA ASP A 60 -1.81 6.35 -18.60
C ASP A 60 -0.57 6.15 -17.71
N MET A 61 -0.57 6.64 -16.46
CA MET A 61 0.55 6.43 -15.55
C MET A 61 0.70 4.92 -15.25
N ASP A 62 1.87 4.36 -15.54
CA ASP A 62 2.20 2.96 -15.24
C ASP A 62 2.96 2.82 -13.91
N PHE A 63 2.98 3.89 -13.10
CA PHE A 63 3.71 3.90 -11.84
C PHE A 63 2.98 3.11 -10.75
N THR A 64 3.77 2.47 -9.92
CA THR A 64 3.32 1.92 -8.65
C THR A 64 3.20 3.00 -7.59
N VAL A 65 2.51 2.68 -6.49
CA VAL A 65 2.45 3.56 -5.31
C VAL A 65 3.85 3.88 -4.77
N GLU A 66 4.77 2.90 -4.75
CA GLU A 66 6.16 3.07 -4.30
C GLU A 66 6.90 4.10 -5.16
N GLU A 67 6.84 3.95 -6.48
CA GLU A 67 7.48 4.88 -7.41
C GLU A 67 6.90 6.29 -7.24
N PHE A 68 5.57 6.42 -7.16
CA PHE A 68 4.95 7.72 -6.92
C PHE A 68 5.45 8.38 -5.63
N CYS A 69 5.54 7.64 -4.53
CA CYS A 69 6.10 8.14 -3.28
C CYS A 69 7.56 8.55 -3.42
N ASP A 70 8.38 7.79 -4.16
CA ASP A 70 9.78 8.13 -4.42
C ASP A 70 9.92 9.44 -5.22
N TRP A 71 9.04 9.69 -6.20
CA TRP A 71 9.06 10.91 -7.02
C TRP A 71 8.52 12.15 -6.29
N THR A 72 7.53 11.96 -5.42
CA THR A 72 6.76 13.06 -4.81
C THR A 72 7.19 13.36 -3.38
N GLY A 73 7.86 12.41 -2.71
CA GLY A 73 8.14 12.45 -1.28
C GLY A 73 6.91 12.19 -0.41
N ALA A 74 5.80 11.71 -0.98
CA ALA A 74 4.59 11.36 -0.26
C ALA A 74 4.82 10.20 0.73
N ASP A 75 4.17 10.27 1.90
CA ASP A 75 4.17 9.16 2.83
C ASP A 75 3.35 7.99 2.26
N MET A 76 3.99 6.84 2.14
CA MET A 76 3.42 5.66 1.49
C MET A 76 2.31 5.02 2.33
N GLU A 77 2.43 5.01 3.65
CA GLU A 77 1.41 4.40 4.52
C GLU A 77 0.14 5.25 4.51
N ASP A 78 0.29 6.57 4.56
CA ASP A 78 -0.82 7.52 4.48
C ASP A 78 -1.51 7.43 3.11
N LEU A 79 -0.74 7.44 2.02
CA LEU A 79 -1.29 7.32 0.66
C LEU A 79 -2.05 6.01 0.47
N ILE A 80 -1.46 4.87 0.85
CA ILE A 80 -2.14 3.56 0.77
C ILE A 80 -3.43 3.58 1.59
N THR A 81 -3.39 4.14 2.80
CA THR A 81 -4.56 4.22 3.68
C THR A 81 -5.70 5.01 3.03
N ASP A 82 -5.40 6.15 2.41
CA ASP A 82 -6.42 6.98 1.76
C ASP A 82 -6.97 6.33 0.48
N LEU A 83 -6.10 5.73 -0.34
CA LEU A 83 -6.51 4.94 -1.51
C LEU A 83 -7.46 3.79 -1.11
N ILE A 84 -7.15 3.09 -0.02
CA ILE A 84 -8.02 2.02 0.52
C ILE A 84 -9.37 2.57 0.93
N LYS A 85 -9.41 3.70 1.65
CA LYS A 85 -10.67 4.31 2.10
C LYS A 85 -11.56 4.65 0.92
N VAL A 86 -10.99 5.25 -0.13
CA VAL A 86 -11.73 5.67 -1.33
C VAL A 86 -12.24 4.48 -2.11
N ILE A 87 -11.41 3.46 -2.32
CA ILE A 87 -11.81 2.27 -3.09
C ILE A 87 -12.75 1.34 -2.29
N SER A 88 -12.62 1.27 -0.97
CA SER A 88 -13.47 0.42 -0.11
C SER A 88 -14.82 1.05 0.24
N LYS A 89 -15.08 2.30 -0.14
CA LYS A 89 -16.38 2.96 0.04
C LYS A 89 -17.44 2.52 -0.98
N ARG A 90 -17.08 1.65 -1.94
CA ARG A 90 -18.01 1.02 -2.89
C ARG A 90 -18.58 -0.29 -2.37
#